data_AF-A0A086KH53-F1
#
_entry.id   AF-A0A086KH53-F1
#
_cell.length_a   1.000
_cell.length_b   1.000
_cell.length_c   1.000
_cell.angle_alpha   90.00
_cell.angle_beta   90.00
_cell.angle_gamma   90.00
#
_symmetry.space_group_name_H-M   'P 1'
#
loop_
_entity.id
_entity.type
_entity.pdbx_description
1 polymer ?
#
loop_
_entity_poly.entity_id
_entity_poly.type
_entity_poly.pdbx_seq_one_letter_code
_entity_poly.pdbx_strand_id
1 'polypeptide(L)'
;MAFGSSSSSERYPSLEEGARSFQKKFEDMISSLTKRTLPLQRKAFECCVSCFDRHNDDHVKIADCMTRCHQQGEAIMRSLQRETEVLQSKLDSCQKTCYTRFAQPDKSADPASFEAEREKCFTQCFAEVEPFLSEVAQRVNRRIDEASQ
;
A
#
# COMPACT_ATOMS: atom_id res chain seq x y z
N MET A 1 -0.10 35.69 -11.14
CA MET A 1 -0.32 34.28 -11.55
C MET A 1 -1.04 33.59 -10.42
N ALA A 2 -2.34 33.33 -10.58
CA ALA A 2 -3.14 32.65 -9.58
C ALA A 2 -2.88 31.15 -9.72
N PHE A 3 -2.17 30.56 -8.74
CA PHE A 3 -2.14 29.10 -8.60
C PHE A 3 -3.51 28.68 -8.09
N GLY A 4 -4.31 28.09 -8.99
CA GLY A 4 -5.56 27.45 -8.63
C GLY A 4 -5.27 26.29 -7.70
N SER A 5 -5.49 26.50 -6.40
CA SER A 5 -5.66 25.42 -5.43
C SER A 5 -6.92 24.65 -5.81
N SER A 6 -6.79 23.73 -6.77
CA SER A 6 -7.87 22.82 -7.14
C SER A 6 -8.23 22.01 -5.90
N SER A 7 -9.50 22.13 -5.52
CA SER A 7 -10.20 21.49 -4.41
C SER A 7 -9.90 19.97 -4.31
N SER A 8 -8.82 19.59 -3.63
CA SER A 8 -8.58 18.19 -3.21
C SER A 8 -9.61 17.73 -2.18
N SER A 9 -10.27 18.70 -1.54
CA SER A 9 -11.18 18.49 -0.42
C SER A 9 -12.59 18.02 -0.81
N GLU A 10 -12.98 18.09 -2.09
CA GLU A 10 -14.30 17.63 -2.57
C GLU A 10 -14.31 16.17 -3.04
N ARG A 11 -13.17 15.46 -2.98
CA ARG A 11 -13.05 14.09 -3.51
C ARG A 11 -13.78 13.04 -2.67
N TYR A 12 -14.03 13.33 -1.39
CA TYR A 12 -14.66 12.39 -0.45
C TYR A 12 -15.81 13.07 0.30
N PRO A 13 -17.06 12.59 0.15
CA PRO A 13 -18.24 13.23 0.74
C PRO A 13 -18.31 13.16 2.26
N SER A 14 -17.68 12.15 2.86
CA SER A 14 -17.61 11.95 4.30
C SER A 14 -16.34 11.19 4.69
N LEU A 15 -15.98 11.22 5.97
CA LEU A 15 -14.87 10.43 6.50
C LEU A 15 -15.06 8.93 6.28
N GLU A 16 -16.27 8.41 6.50
CA GLU A 16 -16.59 6.99 6.33
C GLU A 16 -16.47 6.56 4.86
N GLU A 17 -16.98 7.37 3.93
CA GLU A 17 -16.85 7.10 2.51
C GLU A 17 -15.41 7.23 2.02
N GLY A 18 -14.65 8.20 2.55
CA GLY A 18 -13.22 8.34 2.33
C GLY A 18 -12.45 7.08 2.72
N ALA A 19 -12.69 6.59 3.93
CA ALA A 19 -12.05 5.36 4.43
C ALA A 19 -12.39 4.15 3.56
N ARG A 20 -13.68 3.94 3.25
CA ARG A 20 -14.11 2.81 2.40
C ARG A 20 -13.52 2.88 0.99
N SER A 21 -13.55 4.05 0.37
CA SER A 21 -13.04 4.26 -0.99
C SER A 21 -11.52 4.06 -1.05
N PHE A 22 -10.79 4.60 -0.07
CA PHE A 22 -9.35 4.41 0.04
C PHE A 22 -8.99 2.93 0.29
N GLN A 23 -9.67 2.28 1.22
CA GLN A 23 -9.47 0.86 1.52
C GLN A 23 -9.69 -0.01 0.28
N LYS A 24 -10.78 0.22 -0.47
CA LYS A 24 -11.05 -0.52 -1.70
C LYS A 24 -9.94 -0.34 -2.73
N LYS A 25 -9.47 0.89 -2.95
CA LYS A 25 -8.36 1.17 -3.89
C LYS A 25 -7.07 0.49 -3.45
N PHE A 26 -6.79 0.45 -2.15
CA PHE A 26 -5.66 -0.26 -1.58
C PHE A 26 -5.78 -1.78 -1.81
N GLU A 27 -6.94 -2.39 -1.51
CA GLU A 27 -7.20 -3.81 -1.73
C GLU A 27 -7.10 -4.20 -3.22
N ASP A 28 -7.66 -3.39 -4.11
CA ASP A 28 -7.59 -3.58 -5.56
C ASP A 28 -6.13 -3.54 -6.06
N MET A 29 -5.32 -2.62 -5.52
CA MET A 29 -3.88 -2.54 -5.79
C MET A 29 -3.17 -3.82 -5.34
N ILE A 30 -3.38 -4.27 -4.09
CA ILE A 30 -2.75 -5.49 -3.57
C ILE A 30 -3.16 -6.72 -4.39
N SER A 31 -4.44 -6.84 -4.74
CA SER A 31 -4.97 -7.92 -5.56
C SER A 31 -4.33 -7.94 -6.94
N SER A 32 -4.18 -6.78 -7.59
CA SER A 32 -3.51 -6.64 -8.88
C SER A 32 -2.03 -7.04 -8.81
N LEU A 33 -1.30 -6.56 -7.80
CA LEU A 33 0.11 -6.91 -7.59
C LEU A 33 0.27 -8.42 -7.36
N THR A 34 -0.59 -9.01 -6.52
CA THR A 34 -0.59 -10.45 -6.24
C THR A 34 -0.77 -11.26 -7.52
N LYS A 35 -1.75 -10.89 -8.37
CA LYS A 35 -1.96 -11.55 -9.68
C LYS A 35 -0.73 -11.44 -10.58
N ARG A 36 -0.05 -10.29 -10.61
CA ARG A 36 1.19 -10.13 -11.40
C ARG A 36 2.34 -11.01 -10.90
N THR A 37 2.34 -11.42 -9.64
CA THR A 37 3.37 -12.35 -9.12
C THR A 37 3.12 -13.82 -9.48
N LEU A 38 1.95 -14.19 -10.02
CA LEU A 38 1.62 -15.59 -10.33
C LEU A 38 2.63 -16.28 -11.26
N PRO A 39 3.16 -15.65 -12.33
CA PRO A 39 4.21 -16.26 -13.16
C PRO A 39 5.50 -16.55 -12.38
N LEU A 40 5.88 -15.65 -11.47
CA LEU A 40 7.05 -15.85 -10.60
C LEU A 40 6.81 -17.00 -9.61
N GLN A 41 5.62 -17.05 -9.01
CA GLN A 41 5.24 -18.16 -8.12
C GLN A 41 5.30 -19.50 -8.86
N ARG A 42 4.77 -19.55 -10.10
CA ARG A 42 4.88 -20.74 -10.96
C ARG A 42 6.34 -21.14 -11.19
N LYS A 43 7.20 -20.20 -11.60
CA LYS A 43 8.65 -20.46 -11.79
C LYS A 43 9.31 -20.97 -10.51
N ALA A 44 8.96 -20.40 -9.35
CA ALA A 44 9.48 -20.85 -8.06
C ALA A 44 9.07 -22.29 -7.75
N PHE A 45 7.81 -22.67 -8.01
CA PHE A 45 7.35 -24.06 -7.82
C PHE A 45 8.03 -25.03 -8.78
N GLU A 46 8.16 -24.66 -10.06
CA GLU A 46 8.90 -25.47 -11.05
C GLU A 46 10.38 -25.66 -10.63
N CYS A 47 11.01 -24.60 -10.12
CA CYS A 47 12.35 -24.66 -9.52
C CYS A 47 12.40 -25.63 -8.33
N CYS A 48 11.43 -25.57 -7.41
CA CYS A 48 11.37 -26.46 -6.25
C CYS A 48 11.24 -27.93 -6.67
N VAL A 49 10.44 -28.24 -7.70
CA VAL A 49 10.34 -29.61 -8.25
C VAL A 49 11.71 -30.06 -8.77
N SER A 50 12.41 -29.21 -9.53
CA SER A 50 13.73 -29.55 -10.06
C SER A 50 14.80 -29.79 -8.99
N CYS A 51 14.63 -29.27 -7.77
CA CYS A 51 15.53 -29.51 -6.65
C CYS A 51 15.52 -30.99 -6.23
N PHE A 52 14.36 -31.65 -6.27
CA PHE A 52 14.24 -33.08 -5.97
C PHE A 52 14.95 -33.92 -7.03
N ASP A 53 14.79 -33.57 -8.31
CA ASP A 53 15.45 -34.27 -9.42
C ASP A 53 16.98 -34.14 -9.39
N ARG A 54 17.49 -33.01 -8.89
CA ARG A 54 18.93 -32.70 -8.88
C ARG A 54 19.69 -33.27 -7.70
N HIS A 55 19.04 -33.36 -6.54
CA HIS A 55 19.70 -33.67 -5.27
C HIS A 55 19.28 -35.02 -4.66
N ASN A 56 18.34 -35.74 -5.29
CA ASN A 56 17.89 -37.09 -4.89
C ASN A 56 17.54 -37.16 -3.39
N ASP A 57 18.24 -38.00 -2.63
CA ASP A 57 17.91 -38.33 -1.23
C ASP A 57 18.56 -37.36 -0.22
N ASP A 58 19.35 -36.40 -0.70
CA ASP A 58 20.03 -35.40 0.14
C ASP A 58 19.06 -34.27 0.51
N HIS A 59 18.25 -34.54 1.52
CA HIS A 59 17.23 -33.62 2.04
C HIS A 59 17.78 -32.24 2.43
N VAL A 60 19.04 -32.15 2.88
CA VAL A 60 19.66 -30.87 3.23
C VAL A 60 19.88 -30.03 1.97
N LYS A 61 20.46 -30.62 0.92
CA LYS A 61 20.65 -29.92 -0.36
C LYS A 61 19.34 -29.56 -1.04
N ILE A 62 18.31 -30.41 -0.93
CA ILE A 62 16.96 -30.09 -1.42
C ILE A 62 16.42 -28.85 -0.72
N ALA A 63 16.46 -28.81 0.62
CA ALA A 63 15.96 -27.68 1.39
C ALA A 63 16.67 -26.38 1.00
N ASP A 64 18.01 -26.39 0.94
CA ASP A 64 18.80 -25.23 0.52
C ASP A 64 18.48 -24.77 -0.92
N CYS A 65 18.20 -25.72 -1.81
CA CYS A 65 17.79 -25.44 -3.18
C CYS A 65 16.41 -24.78 -3.23
N MET A 66 15.43 -25.32 -2.50
CA MET A 66 14.08 -24.76 -2.43
C MET A 66 14.08 -23.36 -1.81
N THR A 67 14.91 -23.10 -0.80
CA THR A 67 15.07 -21.75 -0.24
C THR A 67 15.47 -20.75 -1.32
N ARG A 68 16.40 -21.12 -2.22
CA ARG A 68 16.81 -20.25 -3.33
C ARG A 68 15.68 -19.98 -4.33
N CYS A 69 14.82 -20.96 -4.61
CA CYS A 69 13.68 -20.81 -5.51
C CYS A 69 12.68 -19.73 -5.04
N HIS A 70 12.55 -19.51 -3.73
CA HIS A 70 11.59 -18.54 -3.16
C HIS A 70 12.18 -17.13 -2.94
N GLN A 71 13.50 -16.95 -3.01
CA GLN A 71 14.18 -15.68 -2.65
C GLN A 71 13.62 -14.46 -3.37
N GLN A 72 13.37 -14.56 -4.68
CA GLN A 72 12.82 -13.47 -5.48
C GLN A 72 11.40 -13.09 -5.03
N GLY A 73 10.54 -14.09 -4.79
CA GLY A 73 9.18 -13.88 -4.32
C GLY A 73 9.17 -13.19 -2.94
N GLU A 74 10.00 -13.65 -2.01
CA GLU A 74 10.13 -13.02 -0.70
C GLU A 74 10.63 -11.57 -0.78
N ALA A 75 11.57 -11.28 -1.69
CA ALA A 75 12.09 -9.93 -1.87
C ALA A 75 10.99 -8.95 -2.32
N ILE A 76 10.09 -9.40 -3.20
CA ILE A 76 8.92 -8.62 -3.63
C ILE A 76 7.96 -8.42 -2.46
N MET A 77 7.64 -9.48 -1.71
CA MET A 77 6.75 -9.38 -0.55
C MET A 77 7.28 -8.42 0.52
N ARG A 78 8.58 -8.48 0.83
CA ARG A 78 9.24 -7.52 1.72
C ARG A 78 9.17 -6.10 1.19
N SER A 79 9.26 -5.90 -0.13
CA SER A 79 9.08 -4.57 -0.71
C SER A 79 7.66 -4.07 -0.56
N LEU A 80 6.66 -4.91 -0.83
CA LEU A 80 5.25 -4.55 -0.72
C LEU A 80 4.88 -4.17 0.72
N GLN A 81 5.39 -4.93 1.69
CA GLN A 81 5.20 -4.65 3.11
C GLN A 81 5.76 -3.26 3.48
N ARG A 82 7.02 -2.97 3.13
CA ARG A 82 7.63 -1.65 3.39
C ARG A 82 6.84 -0.50 2.78
N GLU A 83 6.37 -0.67 1.55
CA GLU A 83 5.59 0.36 0.86
C GLU A 83 4.22 0.58 1.54
N THR A 84 3.62 -0.48 2.07
CA THR A 84 2.37 -0.42 2.85
C THR A 84 2.58 0.29 4.18
N GLU A 85 3.67 0.00 4.89
CA GLU A 85 4.05 0.69 6.13
C GLU A 85 4.26 2.20 5.89
N VAL A 86 4.91 2.57 4.79
CA VAL A 86 5.08 3.99 4.40
C VAL A 86 3.73 4.66 4.12
N LEU A 87 2.83 3.97 3.43
CA LEU A 87 1.50 4.49 3.11
C LEU A 87 0.66 4.70 4.39
N GLN A 88 0.65 3.71 5.29
CA GLN A 88 -0.01 3.79 6.59
C GLN A 88 0.57 4.93 7.42
N SER A 89 1.89 5.05 7.50
CA SER A 89 2.55 6.13 8.23
C SER A 89 2.18 7.51 7.70
N LYS A 90 2.01 7.69 6.38
CA LYS A 90 1.57 8.96 5.79
C LYS A 90 0.15 9.30 6.18
N LEU A 91 -0.76 8.33 6.11
CA LEU A 91 -2.15 8.51 6.52
C LEU A 91 -2.25 8.84 8.00
N ASP A 92 -1.60 8.07 8.86
CA ASP A 92 -1.57 8.28 10.31
C ASP A 92 -0.99 9.65 10.68
N SER A 93 0.08 10.07 10.00
CA SER A 93 0.70 11.39 10.23
C SER A 93 -0.25 12.54 9.87
N CYS A 94 -0.98 12.41 8.75
CA CYS A 94 -1.96 13.42 8.37
C CYS A 94 -3.11 13.46 9.39
N GLN A 95 -3.67 12.29 9.75
CA GLN A 95 -4.76 12.21 10.71
C GLN A 95 -4.36 12.75 12.08
N LYS A 96 -3.15 12.45 12.58
CA LYS A 96 -2.61 13.02 13.83
C LYS A 96 -2.53 14.55 13.79
N THR A 97 -2.20 15.12 12.63
CA THR A 97 -2.18 16.58 12.43
C THR A 97 -3.59 17.15 12.59
N CYS A 98 -4.60 16.53 11.97
CA CYS A 98 -6.00 16.89 12.17
C CYS A 98 -6.44 16.73 13.63
N TYR A 99 -6.17 15.59 14.26
CA TYR A 99 -6.50 15.36 15.68
C TYR A 99 -5.90 16.43 16.59
N THR A 100 -4.63 16.80 16.39
CA THR A 100 -3.96 17.83 17.19
C THR A 100 -4.59 19.21 16.96
N ARG A 101 -4.89 19.55 15.71
CA ARG A 101 -5.53 20.82 15.34
C ARG A 101 -6.91 20.99 15.97
N PHE A 102 -7.68 19.90 16.06
CA PHE A 102 -9.06 19.91 16.57
C PHE A 102 -9.18 19.32 17.99
N ALA A 103 -8.07 19.17 18.73
CA ALA A 103 -8.05 18.58 20.08
C ALA A 103 -8.76 19.45 21.12
N GLN A 104 -8.79 20.77 20.90
CA GLN A 104 -9.54 21.69 21.74
C GLN A 104 -10.59 22.40 20.88
N PRO A 105 -11.89 22.24 21.18
CA PRO A 105 -12.92 22.99 20.49
C PRO A 105 -12.76 24.46 20.82
N ASP A 106 -12.67 25.30 19.78
CA ASP A 106 -12.75 26.74 19.94
C ASP A 106 -14.16 27.07 20.44
N LYS A 107 -14.27 27.45 21.72
CA LYS A 107 -15.55 27.75 22.37
C LYS A 107 -16.26 28.97 21.75
N SER A 108 -15.57 29.74 20.91
CA SER A 108 -16.12 30.87 20.18
C SER A 108 -16.63 30.51 18.77
N ALA A 109 -16.30 29.32 18.27
CA ALA A 109 -16.74 28.85 16.96
C ALA A 109 -18.12 28.19 17.02
N ASP A 110 -18.85 28.29 15.91
CA ASP A 110 -20.10 27.55 15.73
C ASP A 110 -19.82 26.03 15.72
N PRO A 111 -20.51 25.22 16.54
CA PRO A 111 -20.26 23.78 16.64
C PRO A 111 -20.41 23.04 15.31
N ALA A 112 -21.34 23.44 14.44
CA ALA A 112 -21.55 22.77 13.15
C ALA A 112 -20.40 23.10 12.18
N SER A 113 -19.94 24.35 12.17
CA SER A 113 -18.75 24.75 11.41
C SER A 113 -17.49 24.03 11.88
N PHE A 114 -17.30 23.87 13.19
CA PHE A 114 -16.15 23.16 13.76
C PHE A 114 -16.13 21.68 13.35
N GLU A 115 -17.26 20.99 13.44
CA GLU A 115 -17.40 19.59 13.02
C GLU A 115 -17.17 19.43 11.50
N ALA A 116 -17.68 20.33 10.68
CA ALA A 116 -17.48 20.32 9.23
C ALA A 116 -16.00 20.53 8.85
N GLU A 117 -15.30 21.48 9.50
CA GLU A 117 -13.87 21.67 9.28
C GLU A 117 -13.03 20.49 9.74
N ARG A 118 -13.42 19.85 10.86
CA ARG A 118 -12.76 18.64 11.34
C ARG A 118 -12.89 17.53 10.32
N GLU A 119 -14.10 17.23 9.87
CA GLU A 119 -14.35 16.18 8.88
C GLU A 119 -13.60 16.45 7.58
N LYS A 120 -13.62 17.71 7.11
CA LYS A 120 -12.87 18.16 5.93
C LYS A 120 -11.37 17.89 6.04
N CYS A 121 -10.78 18.10 7.20
CA CYS A 121 -9.36 17.81 7.43
C CYS A 121 -9.06 16.31 7.27
N PHE A 122 -9.90 15.45 7.86
CA PHE A 122 -9.71 14.00 7.76
C PHE A 122 -9.93 13.47 6.34
N THR A 123 -10.92 13.98 5.62
CA THR A 123 -11.16 13.57 4.22
C THR A 123 -10.04 14.01 3.29
N GLN A 124 -9.41 15.16 3.57
CA GLN A 124 -8.24 15.63 2.83
C GLN A 124 -7.05 14.68 2.97
N CYS A 125 -6.87 14.01 4.10
CA CYS A 125 -5.80 13.02 4.27
C CYS A 125 -5.86 11.89 3.24
N PHE A 126 -7.05 11.42 2.89
CA PHE A 126 -7.17 10.40 1.83
C PHE A 126 -6.78 10.98 0.47
N ALA A 127 -7.15 12.22 0.17
CA ALA A 127 -6.81 12.86 -1.10
C ALA A 127 -5.30 13.11 -1.24
N GLU A 128 -4.62 13.39 -0.13
CA GLU A 128 -3.16 13.55 -0.08
C GLU A 128 -2.42 12.20 -0.21
N VAL A 129 -2.96 11.14 0.39
CA VAL A 129 -2.31 9.82 0.41
C VAL A 129 -2.62 8.99 -0.85
N GLU A 130 -3.78 9.17 -1.46
CA GLU A 130 -4.24 8.40 -2.63
C GLU A 130 -3.24 8.38 -3.80
N PRO A 131 -2.58 9.49 -4.21
CA PRO A 131 -1.58 9.46 -5.27
C PRO A 131 -0.44 8.46 -4.99
N PHE A 132 -0.06 8.28 -3.72
CA PHE A 132 1.00 7.35 -3.34
C PHE A 132 0.64 5.89 -3.61
N LEU A 133 -0.65 5.52 -3.68
CA LEU A 133 -1.07 4.17 -4.10
C LEU A 133 -0.52 3.84 -5.49
N SER A 134 -0.63 4.79 -6.42
CA SER A 134 -0.14 4.59 -7.79
C SER A 134 1.38 4.45 -7.83
N GLU A 135 2.10 5.24 -7.03
CA GLU A 135 3.56 5.17 -6.96
C GLU A 135 4.05 3.86 -6.32
N VAL A 136 3.37 3.40 -5.25
CA VAL A 136 3.64 2.10 -4.61
C VAL A 136 3.46 0.99 -5.62
N ALA A 137 2.34 0.99 -6.35
CA ALA A 137 2.07 0.01 -7.39
C ALA A 137 3.18 0.01 -8.45
N GLN A 138 3.60 1.17 -8.94
CA GLN A 138 4.69 1.29 -9.91
C GLN A 138 6.03 0.74 -9.38
N ARG A 139 6.41 1.11 -8.15
CA ARG A 139 7.68 0.64 -7.54
C ARG A 139 7.70 -0.87 -7.34
N VAL A 140 6.59 -1.46 -6.88
CA VAL A 140 6.48 -2.93 -6.72
C VAL A 140 6.42 -3.61 -8.08
N ASN A 141 5.69 -3.06 -9.04
CA ASN A 141 5.61 -3.59 -10.40
C ASN A 141 6.98 -3.68 -11.07
N ARG A 142 7.81 -2.66 -10.92
CA ARG A 142 9.19 -2.68 -11.43
C ARG A 142 10.00 -3.83 -10.83
N ARG A 143 9.87 -4.09 -9.52
CA ARG A 143 10.56 -5.21 -8.86
C ARG A 143 10.05 -6.58 -9.32
N ILE A 144 8.75 -6.69 -9.62
CA ILE A 144 8.18 -7.90 -10.22
C ILE A 144 8.79 -8.13 -11.61
N ASP A 145 8.93 -7.08 -12.41
CA ASP A 145 9.51 -7.18 -13.75
C ASP A 145 11.00 -7.57 -13.69
N GLU A 146 11.77 -6.95 -12.80
CA GLU A 146 13.18 -7.28 -12.54
C GLU A 146 13.38 -8.73 -12.07
N ALA A 147 12.45 -9.27 -11.27
CA ALA A 147 12.50 -10.65 -10.79
C ALA A 147 12.02 -11.68 -11.82
N SER A 148 11.27 -11.24 -12.83
CA SER A 148 10.67 -12.12 -13.84
C SER A 148 11.58 -12.36 -15.04
N GLN A 149 12.61 -11.53 -15.22
CA GLN A 149 13.69 -11.69 -16.20
C GLN A 149 14.64 -12.81 -15.77
#